data_AF-A0A4S8MDP4-F1
#
_entry.id   AF-A0A4S8MDP4-F1
#
_cell.length_a   1.000
_cell.length_b   1.000
_cell.length_c   1.000
_cell.angle_alpha   90.00
_cell.angle_beta   90.00
_cell.angle_gamma   90.00
#
_symmetry.space_group_name_H-M   'P 1'
#
loop_
_entity.id
_entity.type
_entity.pdbx_description
1 polymer ?
#
loop_
_entity_poly.entity_id
_entity_poly.type
_entity_poly.pdbx_seq_one_letter_code
_entity_poly.pdbx_strand_id
1 'polypeptide(L)'
;EESKIYMALKYMEYRTRLYHVPDAKEAAGSWEAFKKLLRKAYPESVGDERGSLIRLIEIVSKHSPIVLGQRERLLKYIREFTIECNKLTAQPVMISNQQAVALFLRALDVSIRNAMV
;
A
#
# COMPACT_ATOMS: atom_id res chain seq x y z
N GLU A 1 -13.08 11.21 -15.57
CA GLU A 1 -11.97 11.27 -14.59
C GLU A 1 -11.73 12.67 -14.05
N GLU A 2 -12.03 13.71 -14.83
CA GLU A 2 -12.02 15.12 -14.40
C GLU A 2 -12.73 15.41 -13.08
N SER A 3 -13.86 14.75 -12.79
CA SER A 3 -14.55 14.89 -11.49
C SER A 3 -13.68 14.46 -10.31
N LYS A 4 -12.77 13.49 -10.48
CA LYS A 4 -11.82 13.07 -9.44
C LYS A 4 -10.75 14.13 -9.21
N ILE A 5 -10.23 14.73 -10.28
CA ILE A 5 -9.25 15.83 -10.22
C ILE A 5 -9.86 17.05 -9.54
N TYR A 6 -11.08 17.43 -9.94
CA TYR A 6 -11.81 18.53 -9.31
C TYR A 6 -12.00 18.31 -7.81
N MET A 7 -12.44 17.11 -7.42
CA MET A 7 -12.61 16.77 -6.00
C MET A 7 -11.28 16.81 -5.25
N ALA A 8 -10.21 16.25 -5.80
CA ALA A 8 -8.88 16.29 -5.18
C ALA A 8 -8.40 17.73 -4.92
N LEU A 9 -8.51 18.62 -5.92
CA LEU A 9 -8.18 20.03 -5.76
C LEU A 9 -9.06 20.70 -4.69
N LYS A 10 -10.36 20.39 -4.66
CA LYS A 10 -11.29 20.95 -3.66
C LYS A 10 -10.93 20.57 -2.22
N TYR A 11 -10.36 19.39 -2.00
CA TYR A 11 -9.89 18.95 -0.67
C TYR A 11 -8.56 19.57 -0.25
N MET A 12 -7.78 20.13 -1.17
CA MET A 12 -6.55 20.85 -0.84
C MET A 12 -6.85 22.22 -0.24
N GLU A 13 -5.98 22.66 0.66
CA GLU A 13 -5.94 24.06 1.11
C GLU A 13 -5.80 25.00 -0.08
N TYR A 14 -6.35 26.21 0.04
CA TYR A 14 -6.44 27.17 -1.07
C TYR A 14 -5.07 27.45 -1.73
N ARG A 15 -4.00 27.62 -0.94
CA ARG A 15 -2.67 27.87 -1.47
C ARG A 15 -2.11 26.67 -2.24
N THR A 16 -2.20 25.47 -1.65
CA THR A 16 -1.78 24.21 -2.27
C THR A 16 -2.57 23.93 -3.55
N ARG A 17 -3.87 24.24 -3.55
CA ARG A 17 -4.71 24.12 -4.75
C ARG A 17 -4.21 24.98 -5.90
N LEU A 18 -3.86 26.24 -5.65
CA LEU A 18 -3.37 27.14 -6.70
C LEU A 18 -2.09 26.61 -7.36
N TYR A 19 -1.22 25.95 -6.59
CA TYR A 19 -0.02 25.32 -7.14
C TYR A 19 -0.34 24.13 -8.07
N HIS A 20 -1.43 23.38 -7.84
CA HIS A 20 -1.77 22.18 -8.62
C HIS A 20 -2.87 22.37 -9.68
N VAL A 21 -3.45 23.56 -9.79
CA VAL A 21 -4.36 23.91 -10.90
C VAL A 21 -3.66 23.79 -12.27
N PRO A 22 -2.40 24.22 -12.45
CA PRO A 22 -1.63 23.94 -13.67
C PRO A 22 -1.45 22.44 -13.94
N ASP A 23 -1.09 21.65 -12.93
CA ASP A 23 -0.91 20.19 -13.07
C ASP A 23 -2.20 19.49 -13.51
N ALA A 24 -3.35 19.96 -13.01
CA ALA A 24 -4.65 19.45 -13.42
C ALA A 24 -4.96 19.74 -14.90
N LYS A 25 -4.48 20.88 -15.44
CA LYS A 25 -4.60 21.21 -16.87
C LYS A 25 -3.64 20.36 -17.70
N GLU A 26 -2.40 20.18 -17.23
CA GLU A 26 -1.39 19.33 -17.90
C GLU A 26 -1.84 17.87 -17.96
N ALA A 27 -2.51 17.38 -16.92
CA ALA A 27 -3.06 16.03 -16.87
C ALA A 27 -4.18 15.78 -17.90
N ALA A 28 -4.71 16.82 -18.57
CA ALA A 28 -5.73 16.74 -19.62
C ALA A 28 -6.92 15.83 -19.25
N GLY A 29 -7.37 15.91 -17.99
CA GLY A 29 -8.49 15.14 -17.47
C GLY A 29 -8.18 13.69 -17.06
N SER A 30 -6.94 13.20 -17.24
CA SER A 30 -6.50 11.87 -16.82
C SER A 30 -6.11 11.84 -15.34
N TRP A 31 -6.78 10.97 -14.58
CA TRP A 31 -6.49 10.82 -13.16
C TRP A 31 -5.10 10.22 -12.90
N GLU A 32 -4.65 9.30 -13.74
CA GLU A 32 -3.32 8.71 -13.63
C GLU A 32 -2.22 9.73 -13.92
N ALA A 33 -2.38 10.58 -14.94
CA ALA A 33 -1.43 11.64 -15.25
C ALA A 33 -1.33 12.64 -14.09
N PHE A 34 -2.47 13.06 -13.54
CA PHE A 34 -2.50 13.96 -12.39
C PHE A 34 -1.80 13.37 -11.15
N LYS A 35 -2.04 12.09 -10.85
CA LYS A 35 -1.31 11.39 -9.76
C LYS A 35 0.20 11.37 -9.99
N LYS A 36 0.66 11.17 -11.23
CA LYS A 36 2.11 11.20 -11.54
C LYS A 36 2.71 12.57 -11.27
N LEU A 37 2.02 13.66 -11.64
CA LEU A 37 2.47 15.03 -11.37
C LEU A 37 2.53 15.31 -9.86
N LEU A 38 1.51 14.91 -9.10
CA LEU A 38 1.52 15.04 -7.63
C LEU A 38 2.67 14.26 -6.98
N ARG A 39 2.92 13.03 -7.42
CA ARG A 39 4.06 12.22 -6.93
C ARG A 39 5.41 12.86 -7.22
N LYS A 40 5.54 13.51 -8.38
CA LYS A 40 6.76 14.25 -8.75
C LYS A 40 6.96 15.49 -7.87
N ALA A 41 5.89 16.18 -7.50
CA ALA A 41 5.94 17.35 -6.63
C ALA A 41 6.24 17.01 -5.16
N TYR A 42 5.80 15.83 -4.69
CA TYR A 42 5.94 15.37 -3.31
C TYR A 42 6.57 13.97 -3.23
N PRO A 43 7.83 13.81 -3.66
CA PRO A 43 8.49 12.51 -3.65
C PRO A 43 8.58 11.89 -2.24
N GLU A 44 8.66 12.72 -1.19
CA GLU A 44 8.67 12.28 0.21
C GLU A 44 7.32 11.72 0.69
N SER A 45 6.22 12.15 0.07
CA SER A 45 4.87 11.66 0.38
C SER A 45 4.56 10.34 -0.35
N VAL A 46 5.38 9.99 -1.34
CA VAL A 46 5.34 8.69 -1.98
C VAL A 46 6.05 7.70 -1.07
N GLY A 47 5.31 7.07 -0.16
CA GLY A 47 5.85 6.00 0.67
C GLY A 47 6.57 4.95 -0.18
N ASP A 48 7.67 4.39 0.32
CA ASP A 48 8.61 3.51 -0.40
C ASP A 48 7.89 2.58 -1.39
N GLU A 49 7.91 2.95 -2.69
CA GLU A 49 7.13 2.28 -3.75
C GLU A 49 7.65 0.88 -4.04
N ARG A 50 8.95 0.66 -3.79
CA ARG A 50 9.59 -0.65 -3.98
C ARG A 50 9.20 -1.65 -2.90
N GLY A 51 8.67 -1.18 -1.77
CA GLY A 51 8.45 -2.01 -0.60
C GLY A 51 9.76 -2.45 0.03
N SER A 52 9.68 -2.89 1.28
CA SER A 52 10.85 -3.34 2.04
C SER A 52 10.61 -4.71 2.64
N LEU A 53 11.51 -5.65 2.35
CA LEU A 53 11.48 -6.98 2.95
C LEU A 53 11.65 -6.91 4.47
N ILE A 54 12.43 -5.94 4.97
CA ILE A 54 12.58 -5.67 6.40
C ILE A 54 11.23 -5.24 7.00
N ARG A 55 10.55 -4.29 6.35
CA ARG A 55 9.21 -3.85 6.78
C ARG A 55 8.18 -4.97 6.73
N LEU A 56 8.24 -5.84 5.72
CA LEU A 56 7.38 -7.01 5.63
C LEU A 56 7.61 -7.95 6.82
N ILE A 57 8.87 -8.20 7.20
CA ILE A 57 9.23 -8.99 8.39
C ILE A 57 8.75 -8.31 9.67
N GLU A 58 8.88 -6.99 9.79
CA GLU A 58 8.38 -6.23 10.94
C GLU A 58 6.85 -6.36 11.09
N ILE A 59 6.10 -6.32 9.99
CA ILE A 59 4.65 -6.54 9.98
C ILE A 59 4.33 -7.95 10.51
N VAL A 60 5.04 -8.98 10.03
CA VAL A 60 4.87 -10.37 10.51
C VAL A 60 5.14 -10.45 12.01
N SER A 61 6.27 -9.91 12.47
CA SER A 61 6.66 -9.92 13.89
C SER A 61 5.68 -9.16 14.79
N LYS A 62 5.16 -8.02 14.34
CA LYS A 62 4.21 -7.18 15.08
C LYS A 62 2.87 -7.88 15.32
N HIS A 63 2.39 -8.64 14.35
CA HIS A 63 1.10 -9.32 14.46
C HIS A 63 1.20 -10.72 15.05
N SER A 64 2.38 -11.33 15.06
CA SER A 64 2.60 -12.66 15.62
C SER A 64 2.51 -12.71 17.16
N PRO A 65 1.98 -13.80 17.76
CA PRO A 65 1.15 -14.82 17.12
C PRO A 65 -0.31 -14.35 17.02
N ILE A 66 -0.95 -14.61 15.89
CA ILE A 66 -2.40 -14.49 15.71
C ILE A 66 -3.04 -15.83 16.07
N VAL A 67 -3.89 -15.85 17.09
CA VAL A 67 -4.60 -17.04 17.57
C VAL A 67 -6.09 -17.04 17.16
N LEU A 68 -6.76 -18.19 17.31
CA LEU A 68 -8.19 -18.32 17.03
C LEU A 68 -9.03 -17.30 17.81
N GLY A 69 -10.07 -16.78 17.18
CA GLY A 69 -10.93 -15.73 17.74
C GLY A 69 -10.45 -14.29 17.51
N GLN A 70 -9.20 -14.06 17.08
CA GLN A 70 -8.66 -12.72 16.83
C GLN A 70 -8.94 -12.20 15.41
N ARG A 71 -10.22 -12.20 14.98
CA ARG A 71 -10.62 -11.84 13.61
C ARG A 71 -10.15 -10.46 13.18
N GLU A 72 -10.31 -9.44 14.02
CA GLU A 72 -9.93 -8.07 13.68
C GLU A 72 -8.42 -7.92 13.47
N ARG A 73 -7.63 -8.59 14.31
CA ARG A 73 -6.17 -8.61 14.19
C ARG A 73 -5.72 -9.31 12.92
N LEU A 74 -6.36 -10.43 12.57
CA LEU A 74 -6.12 -11.15 11.32
C LEU A 74 -6.44 -10.27 10.10
N LEU A 75 -7.58 -9.57 10.09
CA LEU A 75 -7.96 -8.67 9.00
C LEU A 75 -6.97 -7.50 8.85
N LYS A 76 -6.52 -6.93 9.97
CA LYS A 76 -5.51 -5.87 9.97
C LYS A 76 -4.17 -6.37 9.43
N TYR A 77 -3.74 -7.56 9.86
CA TYR A 77 -2.54 -8.20 9.37
C TYR A 77 -2.59 -8.47 7.87
N ILE A 78 -3.67 -9.08 7.37
CA ILE A 78 -3.87 -9.33 5.94
C ILE A 78 -3.73 -8.03 5.13
N ARG A 79 -4.37 -6.95 5.57
CA ARG A 79 -4.29 -5.65 4.89
C ARG A 79 -2.85 -5.11 4.87
N GLU A 80 -2.20 -5.02 6.03
CA GLU A 80 -0.85 -4.48 6.14
C GLU A 80 0.16 -5.32 5.32
N PHE A 81 0.09 -6.65 5.43
CA PHE A 81 0.95 -7.58 4.70
C PHE A 81 0.72 -7.49 3.19
N THR A 82 -0.53 -7.46 2.73
CA THR A 82 -0.86 -7.43 1.29
C THR A 82 -0.36 -6.15 0.64
N ILE A 83 -0.51 -5.00 1.31
CA ILE A 83 -0.02 -3.71 0.79
C ILE A 83 1.48 -3.76 0.57
N GLU A 84 2.26 -4.24 1.55
CA GLU A 84 3.71 -4.26 1.45
C GLU A 84 4.20 -5.37 0.50
N CYS A 85 3.55 -6.54 0.51
CA CYS A 85 3.85 -7.64 -0.41
C CYS A 85 3.61 -7.26 -1.87
N ASN A 86 2.53 -6.52 -2.17
CA ASN A 86 2.23 -6.07 -3.52
C ASN A 86 3.29 -5.14 -4.10
N LYS A 87 3.99 -4.37 -3.25
CA LYS A 87 5.12 -3.55 -3.68
C LYS A 87 6.33 -4.40 -4.06
N LEU A 88 6.60 -5.44 -3.26
CA LEU A 88 7.71 -6.37 -3.48
C LEU A 88 7.47 -7.32 -4.65
N THR A 89 6.22 -7.57 -5.05
CA THR A 89 5.88 -8.37 -6.24
C THR A 89 5.73 -7.52 -7.50
N ALA A 90 5.70 -6.19 -7.39
CA ALA A 90 5.81 -5.30 -8.54
C ALA A 90 7.19 -5.41 -9.18
N GLN A 91 7.31 -5.15 -10.50
CA GLN A 91 8.60 -5.25 -11.17
C GLN A 91 9.58 -4.15 -10.71
N PRO A 92 10.86 -4.49 -10.45
CA PRO A 92 11.44 -5.84 -10.46
C PRO A 92 11.04 -6.65 -9.22
N VAL A 93 10.64 -7.91 -9.43
CA VAL A 93 10.12 -8.79 -8.37
C VAL A 93 11.22 -9.05 -7.33
N MET A 94 10.94 -8.67 -6.08
CA MET A 94 11.85 -8.82 -4.93
C MET A 94 11.57 -10.05 -4.07
N ILE A 95 10.36 -10.62 -4.17
CA ILE A 95 9.96 -11.81 -3.41
C ILE A 95 9.15 -12.77 -4.29
N SER A 96 9.43 -14.07 -4.18
CA SER A 96 8.60 -15.08 -4.85
C SER A 96 7.30 -15.33 -4.08
N ASN A 97 6.25 -15.77 -4.78
CA ASN A 97 4.98 -16.12 -4.13
C ASN A 97 5.15 -17.17 -3.02
N GLN A 98 6.04 -18.15 -3.22
CA GLN A 98 6.34 -19.17 -2.21
C GLN A 98 6.95 -18.56 -0.94
N GLN A 99 7.88 -17.64 -1.08
CA GLN A 99 8.49 -16.93 0.06
C GLN A 99 7.46 -16.04 0.77
N ALA A 100 6.61 -15.35 0.01
CA ALA A 100 5.55 -14.51 0.57
C ALA A 100 4.55 -15.34 1.39
N VAL A 101 4.09 -16.48 0.88
CA VAL A 101 3.20 -17.40 1.61
C VAL A 101 3.88 -17.94 2.87
N ALA A 102 5.14 -18.37 2.78
CA ALA A 102 5.88 -18.85 3.94
C ALA A 102 6.04 -17.78 5.04
N LEU A 103 6.31 -16.53 4.66
CA LEU A 103 6.35 -15.40 5.60
C LEU A 103 4.97 -15.11 6.20
N PHE A 104 3.92 -15.14 5.37
CA PHE A 104 2.57 -14.87 5.83
C PHE A 104 2.15 -15.84 6.95
N LEU A 105 2.40 -17.14 6.75
CA LEU A 105 2.04 -18.19 7.70
C LEU A 105 2.81 -18.10 9.03
N ARG A 106 3.99 -17.47 9.08
CA ARG A 106 4.78 -17.34 10.32
C ARG A 106 4.11 -16.49 11.40
N ALA A 107 3.20 -15.58 11.04
CA ALA A 107 2.45 -14.80 12.02
C ALA A 107 1.27 -15.58 12.64
N LEU A 108 0.87 -16.71 12.04
CA LEU A 108 -0.32 -17.46 12.43
C LEU A 108 0.04 -18.56 13.42
N ASP A 109 -0.81 -18.75 14.43
CA ASP A 109 -0.71 -19.90 15.32
C ASP A 109 -0.88 -21.23 14.55
N VAL A 110 -0.34 -22.32 15.11
CA VAL A 110 -0.44 -23.68 14.52
C VAL A 110 -1.89 -24.07 14.27
N SER A 111 -2.80 -23.75 15.18
CA SER A 111 -4.23 -24.06 15.05
C SER A 111 -4.87 -23.46 13.80
N ILE A 112 -4.51 -22.21 13.46
CA ILE A 112 -4.98 -21.53 12.26
C ILE A 112 -4.28 -22.09 11.02
N ARG A 113 -2.96 -22.30 11.08
CA ARG A 113 -2.19 -22.85 9.95
C ARG A 113 -2.75 -24.20 9.48
N ASN A 114 -3.06 -25.08 10.43
CA ASN A 114 -3.60 -26.40 10.13
C ASN A 114 -5.02 -26.36 9.53
N ALA A 115 -5.77 -25.29 9.78
CA ALA A 115 -7.10 -25.10 9.18
C ALA A 115 -7.05 -24.56 7.74
N MET A 116 -5.89 -24.11 7.25
CA MET A 116 -5.71 -23.51 5.93
C MET A 116 -5.03 -24.45 4.91
N VAL A 117 -4.46 -25.57 5.37
CA VAL A 117 -3.86 -26.65 4.55
C VAL A 117 -4.93 -27.71 4.28
#